data_AF-A0A6V7IIK5-F1
#
_entry.id   AF-A0A6V7IIK5-F1
#
_cell.length_a   1.000
_cell.length_b   1.000
_cell.length_c   1.000
_cell.angle_alpha   90.00
_cell.angle_beta   90.00
_cell.angle_gamma   90.00
#
_symmetry.space_group_name_H-M   'P 1'
#
loop_
_entity.id
_entity.type
_entity.pdbx_description
1 polymer ?
#
loop_
_entity_poly.entity_id
_entity_poly.type
_entity_poly.pdbx_seq_one_letter_code
_entity_poly.pdbx_strand_id
1 'polypeptide(L)' 'MWDVIILFEGYAKKIAATIMEANCSCVLIKGPKKIIVDTMTAWDGPKIIA' A
#
# COMPACT_ATOMS: atom_id res chain seq x y z
N MET A 1 1.73 -20.22 11.37
CA MET A 1 2.82 -19.39 10.80
C MET A 1 2.16 -18.17 10.17
N TRP A 2 2.77 -17.01 10.32
CA TRP A 2 2.27 -15.77 9.72
C TRP A 2 3.24 -15.35 8.62
N ASP A 3 2.75 -15.10 7.42
CA ASP A 3 3.54 -14.58 6.30
C ASP A 3 3.18 -13.12 6.06
N VAL A 4 4.19 -12.26 5.96
CA VAL A 4 4.03 -10.84 5.70
C VAL A 4 4.48 -10.56 4.27
N ILE A 5 3.57 -10.03 3.46
CA ILE A 5 3.81 -9.76 2.04
C ILE A 5 3.52 -8.30 1.77
N ILE A 6 4.52 -7.56 1.29
CA ILE A 6 4.31 -6.21 0.80
C ILE A 6 3.69 -6.32 -0.59
N LEU A 7 2.42 -5.94 -0.72
CA LEU A 7 1.72 -5.94 -2.01
C LEU A 7 2.17 -4.75 -2.85
N PHE A 8 2.30 -3.59 -2.22
CA PHE A 8 2.75 -2.36 -2.85
C PHE A 8 3.70 -1.62 -1.90
N GLU A 9 4.86 -1.20 -2.40
CA GLU A 9 5.80 -0.38 -1.62
C GLU A 9 5.36 1.09 -1.63
N GLY A 10 5.33 1.69 -0.44
CA GLY A 10 5.10 3.11 -0.27
C GLY A 10 6.26 3.94 -0.81
N TYR A 11 5.95 5.17 -1.19
CA TYR A 11 6.95 6.12 -1.67
C TYR A 11 6.57 7.54 -1.29
N ALA A 12 7.57 8.42 -1.28
CA ALA A 12 7.39 9.86 -1.25
C ALA A 12 8.45 10.50 -2.14
N LYS A 13 8.03 11.13 -3.23
CA LYS A 13 8.91 11.80 -4.19
C LYS A 13 8.51 13.25 -4.35
N LYS A 14 9.51 14.12 -4.44
CA LYS A 14 9.30 15.53 -4.76
C LYS A 14 9.10 15.69 -6.26
N ILE A 15 7.96 16.23 -6.67
CA ILE A 15 7.64 16.45 -8.10
C ILE A 15 7.68 17.94 -8.49
N ALA A 16 7.68 18.84 -7.52
CA ALA A 16 7.93 20.27 -7.72
C ALA A 16 8.53 20.90 -6.45
N ALA A 17 8.90 22.19 -6.51
CA ALA A 17 9.52 22.91 -5.38
C ALA A 17 8.75 22.74 -4.05
N THR A 18 7.41 22.70 -4.12
CA THR A 18 6.49 22.62 -2.97
C THR A 18 5.54 21.43 -3.03
N ILE A 19 5.65 20.54 -4.02
CA ILE A 19 4.71 19.42 -4.22
C ILE A 19 5.41 18.08 -4.03
N MET A 20 4.80 17.25 -3.19
CA MET A 20 5.17 15.85 -2.98
C MET A 20 4.09 14.95 -3.57
N GLU A 21 4.50 13.95 -4.34
CA GLU A 21 3.67 12.81 -4.66
C GLU A 21 4.06 11.67 -3.71
N ALA A 22 3.09 11.14 -2.98
CA ALA A 22 3.33 10.09 -2.01
C ALA A 22 2.18 9.07 -1.99
N ASN A 23 2.52 7.86 -1.58
CA ASN A 23 1.57 6.79 -1.30
C ASN A 23 2.10 5.92 -0.16
N CYS A 24 1.20 5.29 0.61
CA CYS A 24 1.59 4.36 1.65
C CYS A 24 1.84 2.95 1.07
N SER A 25 2.55 2.13 1.83
CA SER A 25 2.66 0.70 1.52
C SER A 25 1.32 0.01 1.77
N CYS A 26 1.06 -1.07 1.04
CA CYS A 26 -0.07 -1.97 1.30
C CYS A 26 0.48 -3.36 1.59
N VAL A 27 0.08 -3.95 2.73
CA VAL A 27 0.64 -5.20 3.21
C VAL A 27 -0.46 -6.22 3.43
N LEU A 28 -0.26 -7.43 2.90
CA LEU A 28 -1.08 -8.60 3.20
C LEU A 28 -0.35 -9.45 4.25
N ILE A 29 -1.03 -9.64 5.38
CA ILE A 29 -0.61 -10.61 6.39
C ILE A 29 -1.46 -11.86 6.22
N LYS A 30 -0.81 -12.99 5.92
CA LYS A 30 -1.46 -14.31 5.83
C LYS A 30 -1.27 -15.06 7.14
N GLY A 31 -2.38 -15.47 7.75
CA GLY A 31 -2.42 -16.39 8.87
C GLY A 31 -3.79 -17.09 8.92
N PRO A 32 -4.34 -17.39 10.10
CA PRO A 32 -5.70 -17.94 10.22
C PRO A 32 -6.79 -17.05 9.60
N LYS A 33 -6.53 -15.74 9.53
CA LYS A 33 -7.32 -14.77 8.76
C LYS A 33 -6.39 -14.04 7.79
N LYS A 34 -6.94 -13.56 6.68
CA LYS A 34 -6.27 -12.62 5.78
C LYS A 34 -6.49 -11.21 6.32
N ILE A 35 -5.41 -10.46 6.50
CA ILE A 35 -5.45 -9.09 7.02
C ILE A 35 -4.77 -8.18 6.00
N ILE A 36 -5.46 -7.12 5.61
CA ILE A 36 -4.88 -6.01 4.86
C ILE A 36 -4.53 -4.91 5.85
N VAL A 37 -3.29 -4.42 5.79
CA VAL A 37 -2.82 -3.25 6.54
C VAL A 37 -2.54 -2.15 5.52
N ASP A 38 -3.22 -1.02 5.71
CA ASP A 38 -3.33 0.12 4.78
C ASP A 38 -3.90 -0.25 3.40
N THR A 39 -4.38 0.75 2.66
CA THR A 39 -5.08 0.54 1.38
C THR A 39 -4.69 1.55 0.31
N MET A 40 -3.48 2.12 0.38
CA MET A 40 -3.03 3.19 -0.52
C MET A 40 -4.02 4.38 -0.53
N THR A 41 -3.99 5.22 -1.56
CA THR A 41 -4.92 6.34 -1.73
C THR A 41 -6.20 5.93 -2.47
N ALA A 42 -7.25 6.76 -2.38
CA ALA A 42 -8.59 6.43 -2.88
C ALA A 42 -8.65 6.04 -4.38
N TRP A 43 -7.72 6.56 -5.20
CA TRP A 43 -7.64 6.23 -6.63
C TRP A 43 -6.98 4.88 -6.94
N ASP A 44 -6.34 4.24 -5.96
CA ASP A 44 -5.69 2.93 -6.12
C ASP A 44 -6.63 1.75 -5.84
N GLY A 45 -7.91 1.99 -5.53
CA GLY A 45 -8.92 0.95 -5.30
C GLY A 45 -8.90 -0.21 -6.33
N PRO A 46 -8.82 0.07 -7.65
CA PRO A 46 -8.73 -0.99 -8.66
C PRO A 46 -7.51 -1.91 -8.52
N LYS A 47 -6.38 -1.42 -7.97
CA LYS A 47 -5.16 -2.24 -7.77
C LYS A 47 -5.31 -3.26 -6.64
N ILE A 48 -6.22 -3.01 -5.70
CA ILE A 48 -6.39 -3.83 -4.49
C ILE A 48 -7.51 -4.87 -4.67
N ILE A 49 -8.52 -4.54 -5.49
CA ILE A 49 -9.72 -5.38 -5.69
C ILE A 49 -9.56 -6.39 -6.83
N ALA A 50 -8.61 -6.17 -7.76
CA ALA A 50 -8.37 -7.01 -8.93
C ALA A 50 -7.78 -8.40 -8.60
#